data_AF-A0A9E1QQ37-F1
#
_entry.id   AF-A0A9E1QQ37-F1
#
_cell.length_a   1.000
_cell.length_b   1.000
_cell.length_c   1.000
_cell.angle_alpha   90.00
_cell.angle_beta   90.00
_cell.angle_gamma   90.00
#
_symmetry.space_group_name_H-M   'P 1'
#
loop_
_entity.id
_entity.type
_entity.pdbx_description
1 polymer ?
#
loop_
_entity_poly.entity_id
_entity_poly.type
_entity_poly.pdbx_seq_one_letter_code
_entity_poly.pdbx_strand_id
1 'polypeptide(L)'
;DPFIKDKNCIPLFESNRGCPFSCTYCAWGVSQLSRVRKKSLDIIFEEMDYVRKHSAGQQSWIFADANFGMFDRDIDIAKHINRIRKEYGFPTDVTLWDSKNTTSRNIKISEVLEDKSGYIAIQSTDLSVLKKSGRGNIKFDGLKQRLLDYKGKSKETQTDILIGLAGETSKSHMKTLYDSFDLGFDMIQPYNIRLLPGTDYESEEQRRLYKIKTKFRLIFGSYGIYNNKLVFEIEESVRSTKDMSENELESFKILHWLIYFCWNIGIFKPLLKYANIELNINPMDVLLHVLETKKNKLRELFSSMKNESTSEWFGTKKDLIAYYEDARNRNKLKEFKKLNAWWIAKLYSDNDLLNILYDDIVLCIENHSVKKYSNDVVWDELKNINSKLLSFGDLSKSEQSPIISVHGKTIYYLNGDSRYVDKLNMKIYINRDNESAQWWDYYLDGESYSDVPINQFLSALEKGGSSRLLNSVVVQ
;
A
#
# COMPACT_ATOMS: atom_id res chain seq x y z
N ASP A 1 32.43 0.03 11.45
CA ASP A 1 31.05 0.53 11.59
C ASP A 1 30.22 -0.52 12.32
N PRO A 2 29.73 -0.24 13.53
CA PRO A 2 28.93 -1.19 14.31
C PRO A 2 27.56 -1.49 13.70
N PHE A 3 26.95 -0.55 12.97
CA PHE A 3 25.62 -0.73 12.38
C PHE A 3 25.66 -1.64 11.15
N ILE A 4 26.71 -1.53 10.33
CA ILE A 4 26.91 -2.42 9.17
C ILE A 4 27.16 -3.88 9.62
N LYS A 5 27.61 -4.09 10.86
CA LYS A 5 27.81 -5.43 11.44
C LYS A 5 26.56 -6.00 12.11
N ASP A 6 25.47 -5.25 12.20
CA ASP A 6 24.20 -5.72 12.74
C ASP A 6 23.25 -6.13 11.62
N LYS A 7 22.94 -7.43 11.53
CA LYS A 7 22.02 -7.99 10.53
C LYS A 7 20.60 -7.41 10.58
N ASN A 8 20.22 -6.79 11.70
CA ASN A 8 18.91 -6.16 11.88
C ASN A 8 18.86 -4.71 11.40
N CYS A 9 20.01 -4.11 11.06
CA CYS A 9 20.08 -2.79 10.47
C CYS A 9 20.00 -2.86 8.93
N ILE A 10 19.59 -1.78 8.28
CA ILE A 10 19.55 -1.67 6.81
C ILE A 10 20.55 -0.59 6.38
N PRO A 11 21.51 -0.86 5.47
CA PRO A 11 22.38 0.17 4.94
C PRO A 11 21.61 1.22 4.13
N LEU A 12 21.88 2.50 4.42
CA LEU A 12 21.36 3.65 3.67
C LEU A 12 22.47 4.30 2.85
N PHE A 13 22.17 4.54 1.57
CA PHE A 13 23.01 5.30 0.66
C PHE A 13 22.33 6.59 0.24
N GLU A 14 23.13 7.55 -0.19
CA GLU A 14 22.62 8.80 -0.74
C GLU A 14 23.56 9.23 -1.87
N SER A 15 23.06 9.15 -3.10
CA SER A 15 23.81 9.55 -4.29
C SER A 15 23.73 11.06 -4.52
N ASN A 16 22.64 11.67 -4.05
CA ASN A 16 22.39 13.10 -4.15
C ASN A 16 21.47 13.62 -3.03
N ARG A 17 21.61 14.91 -2.70
CA ARG A 17 20.73 15.62 -1.77
C ARG A 17 19.98 16.73 -2.47
N GLY A 18 18.67 16.78 -2.24
CA GLY A 18 17.77 17.82 -2.72
C GLY A 18 16.73 17.27 -3.72
N CYS A 19 15.73 18.09 -4.01
CA CYS A 19 14.63 17.75 -4.90
C CYS A 19 14.18 19.02 -5.65
N PRO A 20 14.18 19.04 -6.99
CA PRO A 20 13.81 20.24 -7.75
C PRO A 20 12.29 20.44 -7.83
N PHE A 21 11.49 19.52 -7.29
CA PHE A 21 10.03 19.61 -7.30
C PHE A 21 9.53 20.43 -6.12
N SER A 22 8.47 21.19 -6.33
CA SER A 22 7.89 22.11 -5.34
C SER A 22 6.58 21.57 -4.75
N CYS A 23 6.48 20.27 -4.48
CA CYS A 23 5.27 19.67 -3.91
C CYS A 23 4.98 20.31 -2.55
N THR A 24 3.84 20.97 -2.38
CA THR A 24 3.58 21.87 -1.24
C THR A 24 3.53 21.12 0.09
N TYR A 25 3.11 19.86 0.08
CA TYR A 25 2.99 18.99 1.26
C TYR A 25 4.26 18.20 1.59
N CYS A 26 5.33 18.33 0.78
CA CYS A 26 6.51 17.47 0.87
C CYS A 26 7.70 18.21 1.49
N ALA A 27 8.30 17.65 2.54
CA ALA A 27 9.49 18.23 3.18
C ALA A 27 10.71 18.26 2.25
N TRP A 28 10.78 17.40 1.22
CA TRP A 28 11.81 17.50 0.18
C TRP A 28 11.59 18.68 -0.77
N GLY A 29 10.35 19.18 -0.89
CA GLY A 29 9.99 20.27 -1.80
C GLY A 29 10.23 21.67 -1.24
N VAL A 30 10.82 21.78 -0.04
CA VAL A 30 11.19 23.07 0.56
C VAL A 30 12.28 23.76 -0.25
N SER A 31 12.21 25.09 -0.35
CA SER A 31 13.06 25.87 -1.26
C SER A 31 14.56 25.67 -1.01
N GLN A 32 14.97 25.46 0.25
CA GLN A 32 16.35 25.21 0.65
C GLN A 32 16.91 23.89 0.07
N LEU A 33 16.05 22.93 -0.28
CA LEU A 33 16.41 21.64 -0.88
C LEU A 33 16.23 21.62 -2.40
N SER A 34 15.81 22.72 -3.02
CA SER A 34 15.57 22.80 -4.48
C SER A 34 16.83 22.58 -5.33
N ARG A 35 18.01 22.93 -4.81
CA ARG A 35 19.29 22.73 -5.49
C ARG A 35 19.84 21.34 -5.18
N VAL A 36 19.80 20.47 -6.18
CA VAL A 36 20.33 19.10 -6.06
C VAL A 36 21.87 19.10 -6.07
N ARG A 37 22.47 18.56 -5.01
CA ARG A 37 23.92 18.32 -4.90
C ARG A 37 24.20 16.85 -5.13
N LYS A 38 25.12 16.55 -6.03
CA LYS A 38 25.50 15.17 -6.40
C LYS A 38 26.81 14.78 -5.72
N LYS A 39 26.87 13.59 -5.14
CA LYS A 39 28.13 12.95 -4.71
C LYS A 39 28.85 12.37 -5.93
N SER A 40 30.17 12.25 -6.00
CA SER A 40 30.83 11.65 -7.20
C SER A 40 30.51 10.16 -7.33
N LEU A 41 30.64 9.58 -8.53
CA LEU A 41 30.39 8.15 -8.72
C LEU A 41 31.42 7.31 -7.97
N ASP A 42 32.69 7.70 -8.03
CA ASP A 42 33.79 7.01 -7.35
C ASP A 42 33.52 6.82 -5.86
N ILE A 43 33.10 7.90 -5.17
CA ILE A 43 32.80 7.83 -3.74
C ILE A 43 31.61 6.89 -3.46
N ILE A 44 30.53 6.97 -4.25
CA ILE A 44 29.36 6.10 -4.03
C ILE A 44 29.75 4.64 -4.26
N PHE A 45 30.55 4.35 -5.28
CA PHE A 45 30.99 2.99 -5.59
C PHE A 45 31.89 2.45 -4.48
N GLU A 46 32.82 3.26 -3.96
CA GLU A 46 33.65 2.92 -2.81
C GLU A 46 32.81 2.65 -1.56
N GLU A 47 31.78 3.46 -1.29
CA GLU A 47 30.87 3.23 -0.16
C GLU A 47 30.08 1.93 -0.31
N MET A 48 29.55 1.65 -1.50
CA MET A 48 28.82 0.41 -1.78
C MET A 48 29.73 -0.81 -1.64
N ASP A 49 30.96 -0.73 -2.15
CA ASP A 49 31.94 -1.80 -2.02
C ASP A 49 32.42 -1.97 -0.57
N TYR A 50 32.52 -0.88 0.20
CA TYR A 50 32.81 -0.94 1.63
C TYR A 50 31.68 -1.62 2.39
N VAL A 51 30.42 -1.20 2.20
CA VAL A 51 29.25 -1.81 2.86
C VAL A 51 29.20 -3.30 2.54
N ARG A 52 29.26 -3.65 1.26
CA ARG A 52 29.25 -5.04 0.79
C ARG A 52 30.32 -5.90 1.45
N LYS A 53 31.56 -5.41 1.59
CA LYS A 53 32.68 -6.15 2.23
C LYS A 53 32.48 -6.36 3.73
N HIS A 54 31.67 -5.53 4.39
CA HIS A 54 31.53 -5.53 5.85
C HIS A 54 30.12 -5.92 6.34
N SER A 55 29.17 -6.11 5.43
CA SER A 55 27.81 -6.54 5.72
C SER A 55 27.79 -7.88 6.46
N ALA A 56 26.89 -8.00 7.43
CA ALA A 56 26.75 -9.15 8.34
C ALA A 56 25.48 -9.98 8.05
N GLY A 57 25.02 -10.00 6.80
CA GLY A 57 23.84 -10.76 6.38
C GLY A 57 22.55 -9.95 6.27
N GLN A 58 22.64 -8.62 6.21
CA GLN A 58 21.52 -7.79 5.73
C GLN A 58 21.07 -8.26 4.34
N GLN A 59 19.83 -7.98 3.96
CA GLN A 59 19.26 -8.40 2.67
C GLN A 59 18.99 -7.24 1.72
N SER A 60 18.66 -6.07 2.26
CA SER A 60 18.19 -4.93 1.48
C SER A 60 19.09 -3.71 1.62
N TRP A 61 19.06 -2.84 0.61
CA TRP A 61 19.62 -1.49 0.65
C TRP A 61 18.53 -0.44 0.43
N ILE A 62 18.71 0.75 1.00
CA ILE A 62 17.85 1.91 0.75
C ILE A 62 18.70 3.04 0.16
N PHE A 63 18.26 3.64 -0.94
CA PHE A 63 18.80 4.92 -1.39
C PHE A 63 17.86 6.04 -0.95
N ALA A 64 18.31 6.87 -0.02
CA ALA A 64 17.56 7.99 0.55
C ALA A 64 17.47 9.22 -0.37
N ASP A 65 17.71 9.03 -1.68
CA ASP A 65 17.54 10.08 -2.68
C ASP A 65 16.06 10.42 -2.84
N ALA A 66 15.71 11.70 -2.88
CA ALA A 66 14.32 12.13 -3.07
C ALA A 66 13.72 11.67 -4.42
N ASN A 67 14.59 11.53 -5.43
CA ASN A 67 14.26 11.11 -6.79
C ASN A 67 15.47 10.41 -7.45
N PHE A 68 15.59 9.10 -7.27
CA PHE A 68 16.55 8.28 -7.99
C PHE A 68 16.16 8.20 -9.49
N GLY A 69 17.14 8.23 -10.39
CA GLY A 69 16.89 8.26 -11.84
C GLY A 69 16.72 9.67 -12.40
N MET A 70 17.00 10.72 -11.62
CA MET A 70 17.05 12.10 -12.13
C MET A 70 18.17 12.31 -13.14
N PHE A 71 19.30 11.61 -12.98
CA PHE A 71 20.51 11.83 -13.77
C PHE A 71 20.92 10.57 -14.54
N ASP A 72 21.57 10.72 -15.70
CA ASP A 72 21.99 9.58 -16.51
C ASP A 72 22.94 8.62 -15.78
N ARG A 73 23.80 9.17 -14.91
CA ARG A 73 24.70 8.42 -14.02
C ARG A 73 23.99 7.47 -13.06
N ASP A 74 22.70 7.66 -12.80
CA ASP A 74 21.94 6.80 -11.88
C ASP A 74 21.77 5.39 -12.47
N ILE A 75 21.83 5.26 -13.79
CA ILE A 75 21.94 3.96 -14.48
C ILE A 75 23.25 3.26 -14.09
N ASP A 76 24.36 3.99 -13.97
CA ASP A 76 25.65 3.38 -13.63
C ASP A 76 25.69 2.96 -12.15
N ILE A 77 25.01 3.68 -11.28
CA ILE A 77 24.75 3.25 -9.90
C ILE A 77 23.93 1.96 -9.89
N ALA A 78 22.84 1.89 -10.65
CA ALA A 78 22.03 0.67 -10.78
C ALA A 78 22.85 -0.52 -11.31
N LYS A 79 23.72 -0.30 -12.31
CA LYS A 79 24.63 -1.34 -12.82
C LYS A 79 25.62 -1.82 -11.75
N HIS A 80 26.19 -0.91 -10.95
CA HIS A 80 27.10 -1.29 -9.86
C HIS A 80 26.38 -2.11 -8.78
N ILE A 81 25.14 -1.76 -8.45
CA ILE A 81 24.30 -2.57 -7.56
C ILE A 81 24.10 -3.97 -8.14
N ASN A 82 23.68 -4.09 -9.41
CA ASN A 82 23.44 -5.41 -10.00
C ASN A 82 24.74 -6.24 -10.15
N ARG A 83 25.88 -5.60 -10.43
CA ARG A 83 27.19 -6.26 -10.42
C ARG A 83 27.47 -6.88 -9.04
N ILE A 84 27.32 -6.10 -7.99
CA ILE A 84 27.47 -6.55 -6.60
C ILE A 84 26.51 -7.71 -6.29
N ARG A 85 25.23 -7.60 -6.69
CA ARG A 85 24.25 -8.67 -6.52
C ARG A 85 24.67 -9.96 -7.21
N LYS A 86 25.15 -9.89 -8.46
CA LYS A 86 25.58 -11.07 -9.24
C LYS A 86 26.82 -11.73 -8.67
N GLU A 87 27.76 -10.94 -8.16
CA GLU A 87 29.01 -11.46 -7.58
C GLU A 87 28.82 -12.06 -6.17
N TYR A 88 27.89 -11.53 -5.37
CA TYR A 88 27.81 -11.87 -3.94
C TYR A 88 26.43 -12.34 -3.45
N GLY A 89 25.40 -12.31 -4.28
CA GLY A 89 24.01 -12.63 -3.89
C GLY A 89 23.33 -11.58 -3.02
N PHE A 90 23.95 -10.41 -2.83
CA PHE A 90 23.47 -9.31 -1.98
C PHE A 90 23.72 -7.96 -2.66
N PRO A 91 22.83 -6.96 -2.54
CA PRO A 91 21.51 -7.00 -1.91
C PRO A 91 20.47 -7.75 -2.75
N THR A 92 19.55 -8.43 -2.09
CA THR A 92 18.41 -9.12 -2.74
C THR A 92 17.31 -8.14 -3.13
N ASP A 93 17.18 -7.02 -2.41
CA ASP A 93 16.19 -5.96 -2.66
C ASP A 93 16.82 -4.56 -2.50
N VAL A 94 16.30 -3.59 -3.26
CA VAL A 94 16.74 -2.19 -3.20
C VAL A 94 15.53 -1.28 -3.21
N THR A 95 15.37 -0.48 -2.15
CA THR A 95 14.32 0.54 -2.10
C THR A 95 14.82 1.85 -2.71
N LEU A 96 14.12 2.31 -3.74
CA LEU A 96 14.36 3.56 -4.47
C LEU A 96 13.08 4.38 -4.57
N TRP A 97 13.20 5.71 -4.62
CA TRP A 97 12.11 6.60 -5.00
C TRP A 97 12.32 7.17 -6.39
N ASP A 98 11.61 6.63 -7.38
CA ASP A 98 11.78 7.03 -8.78
C ASP A 98 11.56 8.53 -9.03
N SER A 99 12.33 9.08 -9.97
CA SER A 99 12.14 10.41 -10.54
C SER A 99 10.82 10.49 -11.35
N LYS A 100 10.12 11.62 -11.28
CA LYS A 100 8.73 11.70 -11.77
C LYS A 100 8.62 12.08 -13.25
N ASN A 101 9.72 12.55 -13.85
CA ASN A 101 9.75 13.11 -15.22
C ASN A 101 10.72 12.39 -16.18
N THR A 102 11.22 11.21 -15.81
CA THR A 102 12.33 10.55 -16.53
C THR A 102 11.99 9.10 -16.89
N THR A 103 10.82 8.92 -17.52
CA THR A 103 10.22 7.61 -17.83
C THR A 103 11.20 6.59 -18.41
N SER A 104 11.87 6.90 -19.52
CA SER A 104 12.80 5.95 -20.17
C SER A 104 13.98 5.56 -19.28
N ARG A 105 14.43 6.47 -18.40
CA ARG A 105 15.53 6.19 -17.47
C ARG A 105 15.09 5.27 -16.34
N ASN A 106 13.92 5.52 -15.76
CA ASN A 106 13.38 4.65 -14.70
C ASN A 106 13.11 3.24 -15.23
N ILE A 107 12.57 3.11 -16.45
CA ILE A 107 12.39 1.81 -17.10
C ILE A 107 13.73 1.07 -17.20
N LYS A 108 14.78 1.74 -17.69
CA LYS A 108 16.11 1.15 -17.81
C LYS A 108 16.74 0.81 -16.46
N ILE A 109 16.58 1.65 -15.44
CA ILE A 109 17.05 1.36 -14.07
C ILE A 109 16.35 0.10 -13.56
N SER A 110 15.03 0.03 -13.73
CA SER A 110 14.23 -1.11 -13.27
C SER A 110 14.53 -2.41 -14.03
N GLU A 111 14.93 -2.33 -15.30
CA GLU A 111 15.46 -3.47 -16.05
C GLU A 111 16.84 -3.92 -15.53
N VAL A 112 17.75 -2.96 -15.29
CA VAL A 112 19.09 -3.26 -14.76
C VAL A 112 19.03 -3.88 -13.37
N LEU A 113 18.10 -3.44 -12.53
CA LEU A 113 17.88 -3.97 -11.19
C LEU A 113 16.97 -5.20 -11.16
N GLU A 114 16.42 -5.63 -12.30
CA GLU A 114 15.56 -6.81 -12.41
C GLU A 114 14.35 -6.72 -11.44
N ASP A 115 13.80 -5.51 -11.23
CA ASP A 115 12.72 -5.30 -10.25
C ASP A 115 11.46 -6.06 -10.63
N LYS A 116 10.80 -6.64 -9.64
CA LYS A 116 9.53 -7.37 -9.80
C LYS A 116 8.30 -6.46 -9.75
N SER A 117 8.45 -5.24 -9.23
CA SER A 117 7.37 -4.28 -9.07
C SER A 117 7.77 -2.90 -9.59
N GLY A 118 6.77 -2.05 -9.79
CA GLY A 118 6.93 -0.67 -10.26
C GLY A 118 6.11 0.30 -9.42
N TYR A 119 6.77 1.33 -8.89
CA TYR A 119 6.13 2.35 -8.05
C TYR A 119 5.92 3.67 -8.81
N ILE A 120 4.67 4.13 -8.86
CA ILE A 120 4.26 5.35 -9.59
C ILE A 120 3.34 6.17 -8.70
N ALA A 121 3.90 7.12 -7.97
CA ALA A 121 3.13 8.02 -7.12
C ALA A 121 2.36 9.09 -7.91
N ILE A 122 1.07 8.86 -8.21
CA ILE A 122 0.24 9.85 -8.94
C ILE A 122 -0.27 10.98 -8.04
N GLN A 123 -0.59 10.66 -6.78
CA GLN A 123 -1.13 11.54 -5.74
C GLN A 123 -2.54 12.07 -6.01
N SER A 124 -2.84 12.49 -7.25
CA SER A 124 -4.16 12.77 -7.78
C SER A 124 -4.13 12.62 -9.29
N THR A 125 -5.29 12.42 -9.92
CA THR A 125 -5.45 12.53 -11.38
C THR A 125 -6.10 13.85 -11.80
N ASP A 126 -6.54 14.68 -10.85
CA ASP A 126 -7.10 15.99 -11.12
C ASP A 126 -5.99 17.02 -11.37
N LEU A 127 -5.92 17.55 -12.59
CA LEU A 127 -4.88 18.48 -13.00
C LEU A 127 -4.89 19.81 -12.20
N SER A 128 -6.05 20.25 -11.73
CA SER A 128 -6.19 21.44 -10.90
C SER A 128 -5.60 21.20 -9.51
N VAL A 129 -5.90 20.04 -8.92
CA VAL A 129 -5.34 19.61 -7.63
C VAL A 129 -3.82 19.41 -7.74
N LEU A 130 -3.33 18.77 -8.80
CA LEU A 130 -1.90 18.61 -9.05
C LEU A 130 -1.20 19.95 -9.21
N LYS A 131 -1.78 20.90 -9.95
CA LYS A 131 -1.21 22.25 -10.09
C LYS A 131 -1.11 22.97 -8.74
N LYS A 132 -2.21 22.98 -7.97
CA LYS A 132 -2.30 23.65 -6.67
C LYS A 132 -1.41 23.01 -5.60
N SER A 133 -1.14 21.71 -5.68
CA SER A 133 -0.24 20.98 -4.78
C SER A 133 1.23 21.02 -5.23
N GLY A 134 1.57 21.82 -6.23
CA GLY A 134 2.96 21.98 -6.70
C GLY A 134 3.48 20.85 -7.59
N ARG A 135 2.57 20.03 -8.15
CA ARG A 135 2.86 18.90 -9.04
C ARG A 135 2.47 19.12 -10.50
N GLY A 136 2.05 20.33 -10.88
CA GLY A 136 1.61 20.64 -12.25
C GLY A 136 2.68 20.41 -13.34
N ASN A 137 3.97 20.36 -12.97
CA ASN A 137 5.08 20.12 -13.89
C ASN A 137 5.39 18.63 -14.12
N ILE A 138 4.62 17.72 -13.53
CA ILE A 138 4.76 16.26 -13.74
C ILE A 138 3.82 15.85 -14.87
N LYS A 139 4.38 15.24 -15.92
CA LYS A 139 3.60 14.85 -17.10
C LYS A 139 2.85 13.54 -16.85
N PHE A 140 1.52 13.61 -16.75
CA PHE A 140 0.68 12.44 -16.52
C PHE A 140 0.85 11.36 -17.61
N ASP A 141 0.98 11.76 -18.88
CA ASP A 141 1.25 10.83 -19.98
C ASP A 141 2.55 10.06 -19.80
N GLY A 142 3.58 10.69 -19.24
CA GLY A 142 4.85 10.02 -18.93
C GLY A 142 4.70 8.96 -17.84
N LEU A 143 3.84 9.20 -16.84
CA LEU A 143 3.50 8.23 -15.80
C LEU A 143 2.68 7.07 -16.38
N LYS A 144 1.70 7.37 -17.24
CA LYS A 144 0.90 6.35 -17.95
C LYS A 144 1.78 5.47 -18.84
N GLN A 145 2.72 6.06 -19.60
CA GLN A 145 3.65 5.30 -20.42
C GLN A 145 4.52 4.36 -19.58
N ARG A 146 4.99 4.82 -18.41
CA ARG A 146 5.75 3.97 -17.48
C ARG A 146 4.90 2.83 -16.93
N LEU A 147 3.66 3.12 -16.57
CA LEU A 147 2.71 2.10 -16.12
C LEU A 147 2.50 1.02 -17.18
N LEU A 148 2.25 1.42 -18.43
CA LEU A 148 2.07 0.49 -19.55
C LEU A 148 3.30 -0.39 -19.77
N ASP A 149 4.52 0.17 -19.69
CA ASP A 149 5.76 -0.61 -19.80
C ASP A 149 5.89 -1.65 -18.68
N TYR A 150 5.65 -1.25 -17.42
CA TYR A 150 5.70 -2.15 -16.28
C TYR A 150 4.66 -3.27 -16.40
N LYS A 151 3.41 -2.95 -16.78
CA LYS A 151 2.36 -3.95 -16.99
C LYS A 151 2.68 -4.90 -18.15
N GLY A 152 3.23 -4.38 -19.26
CA GLY A 152 3.65 -5.19 -20.41
C GLY A 152 4.76 -6.19 -20.07
N LYS A 153 5.52 -5.94 -19.00
CA LYS A 153 6.54 -6.84 -18.45
C LYS A 153 6.04 -7.66 -17.25
N SER A 154 4.72 -7.70 -17.03
CA SER A 154 4.09 -8.41 -15.90
C SER A 154 4.62 -8.01 -14.52
N LYS A 155 5.07 -6.75 -14.37
CA LYS A 155 5.45 -6.20 -13.06
C LYS A 155 4.20 -5.78 -12.30
N GLU A 156 4.18 -6.05 -10.99
CA GLU A 156 3.13 -5.52 -10.13
C GLU A 156 3.31 -4.01 -9.96
N THR A 157 2.23 -3.24 -10.08
CA THR A 157 2.32 -1.77 -10.04
C THR A 157 1.58 -1.16 -8.86
N GLN A 158 2.23 -0.22 -8.17
CA GLN A 158 1.67 0.50 -7.03
C GLN A 158 1.56 1.99 -7.32
N THR A 159 0.49 2.61 -6.82
CA THR A 159 0.34 4.06 -6.72
C THR A 159 -0.03 4.51 -5.30
N ASP A 160 0.44 5.71 -4.97
CA ASP A 160 -0.01 6.45 -3.78
C ASP A 160 -0.96 7.58 -4.22
N ILE A 161 -2.01 7.77 -3.43
CA ILE A 161 -3.03 8.82 -3.58
C ILE A 161 -3.11 9.57 -2.26
N LEU A 162 -3.25 10.89 -2.32
CA LEU A 162 -3.42 11.72 -1.12
C LEU A 162 -4.81 12.34 -1.11
N ILE A 163 -5.47 12.28 0.05
CA ILE A 163 -6.73 13.01 0.32
C ILE A 163 -6.46 14.22 1.23
N GLY A 164 -7.17 15.32 0.96
CA GLY A 164 -7.01 16.61 1.65
C GLY A 164 -5.97 17.52 1.00
N LEU A 165 -5.63 17.28 -0.27
CA LEU A 165 -4.72 18.14 -1.03
C LEU A 165 -5.31 19.53 -1.28
N ALA A 166 -4.43 20.49 -1.56
CA ALA A 166 -4.78 21.85 -1.93
C ALA A 166 -5.77 21.88 -3.13
N GLY A 167 -7.00 22.34 -2.89
CA GLY A 167 -8.04 22.41 -3.91
C GLY A 167 -8.76 21.11 -4.24
N GLU A 168 -8.53 20.04 -3.48
CA GLU A 168 -9.20 18.76 -3.65
C GLU A 168 -10.63 18.79 -3.09
N THR A 169 -11.55 18.19 -3.84
CA THR A 169 -12.95 17.99 -3.48
C THR A 169 -13.26 16.49 -3.37
N SER A 170 -14.36 16.13 -2.74
CA SER A 170 -14.87 14.74 -2.71
C SER A 170 -14.98 14.14 -4.11
N LYS A 171 -15.43 14.95 -5.08
CA LYS A 171 -15.58 14.54 -6.48
C LYS A 171 -14.24 14.26 -7.16
N SER A 172 -13.23 15.13 -6.98
CA SER A 172 -11.91 14.93 -7.59
C SER A 172 -11.17 13.75 -6.95
N HIS A 173 -11.35 13.54 -5.64
CA HIS A 173 -10.80 12.39 -4.95
C HIS A 173 -11.44 11.09 -5.43
N MET A 174 -12.78 11.04 -5.50
CA MET A 174 -13.51 9.89 -6.05
C MET A 174 -13.04 9.58 -7.48
N LYS A 175 -12.96 10.59 -8.35
CA LYS A 175 -12.43 10.43 -9.71
C LYS A 175 -11.02 9.82 -9.72
N THR A 176 -10.13 10.26 -8.82
CA THR A 176 -8.77 9.71 -8.72
C THR A 176 -8.79 8.22 -8.38
N LEU A 177 -9.69 7.77 -7.50
CA LEU A 177 -9.84 6.35 -7.18
C LEU A 177 -10.33 5.55 -8.40
N TYR A 178 -11.37 6.02 -9.10
CA TYR A 178 -11.85 5.39 -10.34
C TYR A 178 -10.74 5.28 -11.39
N ASP A 179 -10.07 6.40 -11.69
CA ASP A 179 -8.98 6.44 -12.68
C ASP A 179 -7.86 5.46 -12.30
N SER A 180 -7.59 5.25 -11.01
CA SER A 180 -6.51 4.35 -10.57
C SER A 180 -6.80 2.89 -10.90
N PHE A 181 -8.06 2.46 -10.80
CA PHE A 181 -8.45 1.13 -11.26
C PHE A 181 -8.45 1.04 -12.79
N ASP A 182 -8.97 2.04 -13.50
CA ASP A 182 -9.01 2.04 -14.97
C ASP A 182 -7.61 2.08 -15.61
N LEU A 183 -6.66 2.72 -14.94
CA LEU A 183 -5.24 2.69 -15.32
C LEU A 183 -4.61 1.31 -15.10
N GLY A 184 -5.23 0.45 -14.30
CA GLY A 184 -4.79 -0.93 -14.07
C GLY A 184 -3.73 -1.09 -12.97
N PHE A 185 -3.67 -0.18 -11.99
CA PHE A 185 -2.78 -0.33 -10.83
C PHE A 185 -3.13 -1.57 -10.01
N ASP A 186 -2.12 -2.36 -9.67
CA ASP A 186 -2.30 -3.57 -8.86
C ASP A 186 -2.37 -3.26 -7.36
N MET A 187 -1.81 -2.13 -6.91
CA MET A 187 -1.91 -1.64 -5.55
C MET A 187 -2.24 -0.14 -5.54
N ILE A 188 -3.27 0.24 -4.80
CA ILE A 188 -3.76 1.62 -4.71
C ILE A 188 -3.74 2.02 -3.24
N GLN A 189 -2.91 2.99 -2.86
CA GLN A 189 -2.68 3.38 -1.47
C GLN A 189 -3.17 4.81 -1.20
N PRO A 190 -4.43 4.99 -0.76
CA PRO A 190 -4.91 6.29 -0.30
C PRO A 190 -4.38 6.63 1.09
N TYR A 191 -3.88 7.85 1.27
CA TYR A 191 -3.38 8.37 2.53
C TYR A 191 -3.96 9.76 2.84
N ASN A 192 -4.20 10.03 4.12
CA ASN A 192 -4.52 11.38 4.59
C ASN A 192 -3.27 12.27 4.55
N ILE A 193 -3.41 13.51 4.10
CA ILE A 193 -2.34 14.50 4.20
C ILE A 193 -2.04 14.80 5.67
N ARG A 194 -0.77 14.69 6.02
CA ARG A 194 -0.18 15.24 7.25
C ARG A 194 0.43 16.60 6.96
N LEU A 195 0.27 17.56 7.86
CA LEU A 195 1.02 18.82 7.81
C LEU A 195 2.40 18.59 8.40
N LEU A 196 3.37 18.38 7.51
CA LEU A 196 4.77 18.18 7.89
C LEU A 196 5.40 19.55 8.22
N PRO A 197 6.09 19.69 9.38
CA PRO A 197 6.72 20.94 9.76
C PRO A 197 7.65 21.50 8.67
N GLY A 198 7.50 22.78 8.36
CA GLY A 198 8.35 23.47 7.39
C GLY A 198 7.96 23.27 5.92
N THR A 199 6.91 22.50 5.63
CA THR A 199 6.35 22.41 4.28
C THR A 199 5.51 23.65 3.94
N ASP A 200 5.38 23.97 2.66
CA ASP A 200 4.56 25.10 2.22
C ASP A 200 3.10 24.94 2.68
N TYR A 201 2.55 23.73 2.58
CA TYR A 201 1.16 23.44 2.96
C TYR A 201 0.86 23.63 4.46
N GLU A 202 1.90 23.57 5.31
CA GLU A 202 1.79 23.84 6.74
C GLU A 202 1.79 25.35 7.07
N SER A 203 2.23 26.21 6.15
CA SER A 203 2.35 27.65 6.36
C SER A 203 1.02 28.35 6.68
N GLU A 204 1.10 29.48 7.40
CA GLU A 204 -0.07 30.31 7.69
C GLU A 204 -0.77 30.80 6.41
N GLU A 205 0.00 31.08 5.36
CA GLU A 205 -0.55 31.48 4.06
C GLU A 205 -1.42 30.39 3.45
N GLN A 206 -0.91 29.16 3.35
CA GLN A 206 -1.65 28.02 2.80
C GLN A 206 -2.85 27.65 3.67
N ARG A 207 -2.68 27.65 4.99
CA ARG A 207 -3.78 27.42 5.95
C ARG A 207 -4.91 28.43 5.75
N ARG A 208 -4.60 29.72 5.57
CA ARG A 208 -5.59 30.76 5.30
C ARG A 208 -6.22 30.61 3.91
N LEU A 209 -5.41 30.36 2.87
CA LEU A 209 -5.85 30.27 1.48
C LEU A 209 -6.82 29.10 1.25
N TYR A 210 -6.57 27.96 1.86
CA TYR A 210 -7.39 26.75 1.74
C TYR A 210 -8.30 26.50 2.93
N LYS A 211 -8.33 27.40 3.92
CA LYS A 211 -9.09 27.26 5.17
C LYS A 211 -8.87 25.88 5.83
N ILE A 212 -7.61 25.46 5.89
CA ILE A 212 -7.23 24.14 6.38
C ILE A 212 -7.56 24.04 7.86
N LYS A 213 -8.34 23.02 8.23
CA LYS A 213 -8.52 22.62 9.63
C LYS A 213 -7.91 21.25 9.83
N THR A 214 -7.27 21.07 10.97
CA THR A 214 -6.54 19.86 11.31
C THR A 214 -6.99 19.30 12.64
N LYS A 215 -6.63 18.04 12.88
CA LYS A 215 -6.69 17.40 14.19
C LYS A 215 -5.42 16.61 14.41
N PHE A 216 -5.19 16.23 15.66
CA PHE A 216 -3.99 15.55 16.11
C PHE A 216 -4.31 14.12 16.48
N ARG A 217 -3.42 13.18 16.17
CA ARG A 217 -3.46 11.83 16.74
C ARG A 217 -2.04 11.30 16.97
N LEU A 218 -1.95 10.27 17.80
CA LEU A 218 -0.68 9.61 18.08
C LEU A 218 -0.23 8.82 16.85
N ILE A 219 1.05 8.89 16.51
CA ILE A 219 1.62 7.97 15.52
C ILE A 219 1.81 6.62 16.21
N PHE A 220 1.28 5.55 15.61
CA PHE A 220 1.34 4.20 16.18
C PHE A 220 2.74 3.86 16.71
N GLY A 221 2.82 3.43 17.98
CA GLY A 221 4.07 3.01 18.63
C GLY A 221 5.09 4.13 18.87
N SER A 222 4.78 5.38 18.53
CA SER A 222 5.75 6.48 18.55
C SER A 222 5.63 7.30 19.84
N TYR A 223 5.92 6.64 20.96
CA TYR A 223 6.04 7.28 22.28
C TYR A 223 7.17 6.62 23.08
N GLY A 224 7.72 7.33 24.06
CA GLY A 224 8.79 6.79 24.90
C GLY A 224 9.04 7.64 26.14
N ILE A 225 9.80 7.08 27.10
CA ILE A 225 10.23 7.81 28.29
C ILE A 225 11.69 8.22 28.09
N TYR A 226 11.94 9.52 28.02
CA TYR A 226 13.27 10.10 27.84
C TYR A 226 13.54 11.07 28.97
N ASN A 227 14.64 10.89 29.71
CA ASN A 227 14.98 11.70 30.89
C ASN A 227 13.79 11.85 31.86
N ASN A 228 13.12 10.73 32.17
CA ASN A 228 11.92 10.64 33.02
C ASN A 228 10.70 11.44 32.52
N LYS A 229 10.67 11.84 31.24
CA LYS A 229 9.53 12.51 30.60
C LYS A 229 8.90 11.58 29.57
N LEU A 230 7.58 11.45 29.62
CA LEU A 230 6.82 10.79 28.57
C LEU A 230 6.77 11.72 27.35
N VAL A 231 7.23 11.24 26.22
CA VAL A 231 7.33 11.97 24.95
C VAL A 231 6.53 11.23 23.90
N PHE A 232 5.86 11.98 23.03
CA PHE A 232 5.02 11.47 21.95
C PHE A 232 5.46 12.06 20.62
N GLU A 233 5.50 11.24 19.57
CA GLU A 233 5.42 11.72 18.20
C GLU A 233 3.95 11.77 17.78
N ILE A 234 3.54 12.96 17.36
CA ILE A 234 2.15 13.30 17.10
C ILE A 234 2.08 13.77 15.66
N GLU A 235 1.11 13.25 14.91
CA GLU A 235 0.80 13.78 13.60
C GLU A 235 -0.30 14.84 13.70
N GLU A 236 -0.11 15.93 12.95
CA GLU A 236 -1.18 16.87 12.61
C GLU A 236 -1.67 16.52 11.20
N SER A 237 -2.94 16.16 11.06
CA SER A 237 -3.51 15.74 9.79
C SER A 237 -4.64 16.66 9.34
N VAL A 238 -4.74 16.87 8.03
CA VAL A 238 -5.83 17.66 7.44
C VAL A 238 -7.15 16.92 7.65
N ARG A 239 -8.12 17.63 8.21
CA ARG A 239 -9.47 17.13 8.49
C ARG A 239 -10.55 17.85 7.71
N SER A 240 -10.30 19.07 7.25
CA SER A 240 -11.14 19.74 6.24
C SER A 240 -10.38 20.89 5.58
N THR A 241 -10.90 21.32 4.44
CA THR A 241 -10.47 22.52 3.70
C THR A 241 -11.71 23.33 3.32
N LYS A 242 -11.53 24.42 2.58
CA LYS A 242 -12.65 25.16 1.96
C LYS A 242 -13.38 24.34 0.87
N ASP A 243 -12.74 23.30 0.33
CA ASP A 243 -13.19 22.53 -0.83
C ASP A 243 -13.70 21.12 -0.46
N MET A 244 -13.43 20.66 0.78
CA MET A 244 -13.86 19.37 1.31
C MET A 244 -14.11 19.47 2.83
N SER A 245 -15.34 19.20 3.26
CA SER A 245 -15.71 19.19 4.68
C SER A 245 -15.16 17.97 5.41
N GLU A 246 -15.19 18.00 6.75
CA GLU A 246 -14.70 16.87 7.54
C GLU A 246 -15.56 15.61 7.38
N ASN A 247 -16.88 15.77 7.26
CA ASN A 247 -17.78 14.64 7.01
C ASN A 247 -17.54 14.00 5.64
N GLU A 248 -17.24 14.81 4.63
CA GLU A 248 -16.88 14.33 3.30
C GLU A 248 -15.55 13.56 3.33
N LEU A 249 -14.53 14.11 3.97
CA LEU A 249 -13.23 13.44 4.08
C LEU A 249 -13.37 12.10 4.84
N GLU A 250 -14.08 12.08 5.97
CA GLU A 250 -14.32 10.83 6.71
C GLU A 250 -15.19 9.81 5.96
N SER A 251 -15.97 10.25 4.96
CA SER A 251 -16.79 9.30 4.18
C SER A 251 -15.93 8.31 3.39
N PHE A 252 -14.67 8.66 3.09
CA PHE A 252 -13.72 7.79 2.40
C PHE A 252 -13.02 6.77 3.30
N LYS A 253 -13.11 6.88 4.64
CA LYS A 253 -12.31 6.05 5.55
C LYS A 253 -12.53 4.55 5.33
N ILE A 254 -13.79 4.13 5.24
CA ILE A 254 -14.15 2.71 5.03
C ILE A 254 -13.87 2.31 3.60
N LEU A 255 -14.11 3.21 2.63
CA LEU A 255 -13.82 2.96 1.22
C LEU A 255 -12.32 2.70 0.99
N HIS A 256 -11.44 3.51 1.59
CA HIS A 256 -9.99 3.29 1.55
C HIS A 256 -9.59 1.97 2.20
N TRP A 257 -10.24 1.58 3.31
CA TRP A 257 -10.02 0.29 3.94
C TRP A 257 -10.49 -0.88 3.05
N LEU A 258 -11.64 -0.75 2.37
CA LEU A 258 -12.13 -1.73 1.41
C LEU A 258 -11.18 -1.88 0.22
N ILE A 259 -10.62 -0.78 -0.31
CA ILE A 259 -9.56 -0.85 -1.33
C ILE A 259 -8.36 -1.65 -0.80
N TYR A 260 -7.89 -1.32 0.40
CA TYR A 260 -6.77 -2.04 1.02
C TYR A 260 -7.06 -3.53 1.19
N PHE A 261 -8.23 -3.88 1.72
CA PHE A 261 -8.62 -5.26 2.00
C PHE A 261 -8.92 -6.08 0.73
N CYS A 262 -9.84 -5.58 -0.10
CA CYS A 262 -10.35 -6.31 -1.25
C CYS A 262 -9.35 -6.36 -2.41
N TRP A 263 -8.57 -5.27 -2.62
CA TRP A 263 -7.69 -5.12 -3.77
C TRP A 263 -6.20 -5.28 -3.43
N ASN A 264 -5.68 -4.59 -2.42
CA ASN A 264 -4.24 -4.59 -2.15
C ASN A 264 -3.77 -5.86 -1.43
N ILE A 265 -4.46 -6.28 -0.37
CA ILE A 265 -4.21 -7.61 0.23
C ILE A 265 -4.58 -8.68 -0.79
N GLY A 266 -5.63 -8.45 -1.59
CA GLY A 266 -5.90 -9.21 -2.80
C GLY A 266 -7.01 -10.24 -2.69
N ILE A 267 -7.73 -10.27 -1.57
CA ILE A 267 -8.73 -11.32 -1.24
C ILE A 267 -9.82 -11.46 -2.30
N PHE A 268 -10.26 -10.35 -2.90
CA PHE A 268 -11.28 -10.34 -3.94
C PHE A 268 -10.73 -9.81 -5.27
N LYS A 269 -9.42 -9.60 -5.37
CA LYS A 269 -8.76 -9.00 -6.54
C LYS A 269 -9.02 -9.79 -7.82
N PRO A 270 -9.03 -11.14 -7.85
CA PRO A 270 -9.35 -11.87 -9.08
C PRO A 270 -10.77 -11.59 -9.61
N LEU A 271 -11.76 -11.54 -8.71
CA LEU A 271 -13.15 -11.22 -9.06
C LEU A 271 -13.27 -9.78 -9.57
N LEU A 272 -12.64 -8.83 -8.87
CA LEU A 272 -12.65 -7.42 -9.23
C LEU A 272 -11.88 -7.15 -10.54
N LYS A 273 -10.79 -7.86 -10.80
CA LYS A 273 -10.04 -7.79 -12.07
C LYS A 273 -10.89 -8.31 -13.23
N TYR A 274 -11.55 -9.44 -13.05
CA TYR A 274 -12.47 -9.97 -14.06
C TYR A 274 -13.62 -8.98 -14.33
N ALA A 275 -14.22 -8.41 -13.29
CA ALA A 275 -15.28 -7.42 -13.44
C ALA A 275 -14.82 -6.17 -14.21
N ASN A 276 -13.60 -5.70 -13.93
CA ASN A 276 -13.02 -4.57 -14.63
C ASN A 276 -12.74 -4.87 -16.11
N ILE A 277 -12.10 -6.00 -16.39
CA ILE A 277 -11.54 -6.28 -17.72
C ILE A 277 -12.60 -6.89 -18.66
N GLU A 278 -13.40 -7.85 -18.20
CA GLU A 278 -14.35 -8.58 -19.07
C GLU A 278 -15.74 -7.94 -19.10
N LEU A 279 -16.11 -7.21 -18.05
CA LEU A 279 -17.45 -6.64 -17.89
C LEU A 279 -17.47 -5.12 -17.93
N ASN A 280 -16.30 -4.48 -17.94
CA ASN A 280 -16.17 -3.02 -17.92
C ASN A 280 -16.89 -2.39 -16.70
N ILE A 281 -16.83 -3.07 -15.55
CA ILE A 281 -17.33 -2.57 -14.26
C ILE A 281 -16.12 -2.08 -13.47
N ASN A 282 -16.07 -0.80 -13.12
CA ASN A 282 -14.97 -0.31 -12.31
C ASN A 282 -15.07 -0.92 -10.89
N PRO A 283 -14.00 -1.48 -10.32
CA PRO A 283 -14.02 -2.01 -8.95
C PRO A 283 -14.56 -1.02 -7.91
N MET A 284 -14.41 0.29 -8.13
CA MET A 284 -15.03 1.31 -7.28
C MET A 284 -16.55 1.19 -7.18
N ASP A 285 -17.24 0.87 -8.28
CA ASP A 285 -18.71 0.70 -8.26
C ASP A 285 -19.11 -0.47 -7.34
N VAL A 286 -18.33 -1.56 -7.37
CA VAL A 286 -18.53 -2.72 -6.51
C VAL A 286 -18.25 -2.37 -5.03
N LEU A 287 -17.15 -1.66 -4.76
CA LEU A 287 -16.78 -1.27 -3.40
C LEU A 287 -17.76 -0.24 -2.80
N LEU A 288 -18.32 0.66 -3.62
CA LEU A 288 -19.37 1.59 -3.21
C LEU A 288 -20.68 0.87 -2.91
N HIS A 289 -21.07 -0.11 -3.74
CA HIS A 289 -22.23 -0.97 -3.45
C HIS A 289 -22.07 -1.68 -2.10
N VAL A 290 -20.90 -2.26 -1.83
CA VAL A 290 -20.60 -2.91 -0.54
C VAL A 290 -20.68 -1.89 0.60
N LEU A 291 -20.15 -0.69 0.43
CA LEU A 291 -20.21 0.36 1.44
C LEU A 291 -21.66 0.74 1.80
N GLU A 292 -22.57 0.67 0.82
CA GLU A 292 -24.00 0.96 0.95
C GLU A 292 -24.85 -0.31 1.25
N THR A 293 -24.21 -1.42 1.61
CA THR A 293 -24.87 -2.71 1.84
C THR A 293 -26.05 -2.63 2.81
N LYS A 294 -27.11 -3.38 2.52
CA LYS A 294 -28.27 -3.54 3.41
C LYS A 294 -28.09 -4.65 4.44
N LYS A 295 -26.97 -5.39 4.40
CA LYS A 295 -26.69 -6.51 5.31
C LYS A 295 -26.31 -5.96 6.69
N ASN A 296 -27.13 -6.24 7.72
CA ASN A 296 -26.97 -5.66 9.06
C ASN A 296 -25.57 -5.88 9.67
N LYS A 297 -25.03 -7.11 9.60
CA LYS A 297 -23.71 -7.42 10.14
C LYS A 297 -22.59 -6.55 9.55
N LEU A 298 -22.59 -6.32 8.23
CA LEU A 298 -21.60 -5.44 7.58
C LEU A 298 -21.82 -3.96 7.92
N ARG A 299 -23.07 -3.50 7.98
CA ARG A 299 -23.38 -2.12 8.41
C ARG A 299 -22.91 -1.84 9.83
N GLU A 300 -23.07 -2.80 10.74
CA GLU A 300 -22.58 -2.71 12.12
C GLU A 300 -21.05 -2.67 12.16
N LEU A 301 -20.37 -3.54 11.39
CA LEU A 301 -18.91 -3.54 11.25
C LEU A 301 -18.39 -2.17 10.76
N PHE A 302 -18.97 -1.65 9.69
CA PHE A 302 -18.61 -0.37 9.10
C PHE A 302 -18.90 0.82 10.03
N SER A 303 -20.03 0.79 10.74
CA SER A 303 -20.36 1.82 11.73
C SER A 303 -19.36 1.83 12.89
N SER A 304 -18.99 0.65 13.41
CA SER A 304 -17.97 0.53 14.46
C SER A 304 -16.59 1.01 13.99
N MET A 305 -16.19 0.64 12.77
CA MET A 305 -14.94 1.11 12.16
C MET A 305 -14.89 2.63 12.04
N LYS A 306 -15.98 3.25 11.58
CA LYS A 306 -16.08 4.71 11.50
C LYS A 306 -15.97 5.35 12.87
N ASN A 307 -16.74 4.86 13.85
CA ASN A 307 -16.75 5.40 15.20
C ASN A 307 -15.35 5.34 15.85
N GLU A 308 -14.69 4.18 15.80
CA GLU A 308 -13.32 4.03 16.33
C GLU A 308 -12.36 4.97 15.62
N SER A 309 -12.38 5.03 14.27
CA SER A 309 -11.49 5.92 13.52
C SER A 309 -11.71 7.39 13.83
N THR A 310 -12.95 7.83 14.06
CA THR A 310 -13.22 9.22 14.42
C THR A 310 -12.81 9.55 15.86
N SER A 311 -12.77 8.53 16.74
CA SER A 311 -12.39 8.70 18.15
C SER A 311 -10.89 8.89 18.37
N GLU A 312 -10.04 8.60 17.38
CA GLU A 312 -8.58 8.75 17.49
C GLU A 312 -8.12 10.22 17.50
N TRP A 313 -8.99 11.16 17.11
CA TRP A 313 -8.63 12.53 16.84
C TRP A 313 -8.85 13.48 18.02
N PHE A 314 -7.84 14.30 18.29
CA PHE A 314 -7.84 15.36 19.28
C PHE A 314 -7.88 16.73 18.60
N GLY A 315 -8.61 17.68 19.20
CA GLY A 315 -8.72 19.05 18.66
C GLY A 315 -7.39 19.81 18.71
N THR A 316 -6.57 19.58 19.74
CA THR A 316 -5.25 20.21 19.87
C THR A 316 -4.18 19.20 20.29
N LYS A 317 -2.92 19.53 19.97
CA LYS A 317 -1.75 18.77 20.46
C LYS A 317 -1.70 18.70 21.99
N LYS A 318 -2.10 19.78 22.67
CA LYS A 318 -2.12 19.87 24.13
C LYS A 318 -3.14 18.89 24.74
N ASP A 319 -4.34 18.80 24.16
CA ASP A 319 -5.37 17.88 24.64
C ASP A 319 -4.93 16.43 24.50
N LEU A 320 -4.29 16.09 23.38
CA LEU A 320 -3.72 14.76 23.17
C LEU A 320 -2.67 14.42 24.23
N ILE A 321 -1.71 15.32 24.45
CA ILE A 321 -0.65 15.11 25.45
C ILE A 321 -1.26 14.94 26.83
N ALA A 322 -2.15 15.86 27.24
CA ALA A 322 -2.79 15.80 28.55
C ALA A 322 -3.61 14.51 28.73
N TYR A 323 -4.28 14.05 27.68
CA TYR A 323 -5.04 12.80 27.69
C TYR A 323 -4.15 11.59 28.00
N TYR A 324 -3.00 11.46 27.33
CA TYR A 324 -2.11 10.30 27.52
C TYR A 324 -1.15 10.43 28.71
N GLU A 325 -0.89 11.64 29.21
CA GLU A 325 -0.15 11.86 30.46
C GLU A 325 -0.95 11.42 31.70
N ASP A 326 -2.29 11.51 31.63
CA ASP A 326 -3.21 11.02 32.65
C ASP A 326 -3.00 9.52 32.88
N ALA A 327 -2.69 9.15 34.12
CA ALA A 327 -2.43 7.77 34.52
C ALA A 327 -3.56 6.80 34.13
N ARG A 328 -4.82 7.27 34.09
CA ARG A 328 -5.99 6.47 33.71
C ARG A 328 -5.99 6.04 32.24
N ASN A 329 -5.31 6.79 31.37
CA ASN A 329 -5.24 6.52 29.94
C ASN A 329 -3.88 5.95 29.49
N ARG A 330 -2.86 5.93 30.35
CA ARG A 330 -1.52 5.44 29.99
C ARG A 330 -1.52 4.02 29.45
N ASN A 331 -2.38 3.14 29.95
CA ASN A 331 -2.48 1.76 29.44
C ASN A 331 -2.97 1.72 27.98
N LYS A 332 -3.75 2.71 27.53
CA LYS A 332 -4.20 2.81 26.13
C LYS A 332 -3.06 3.04 25.15
N LEU A 333 -1.90 3.51 25.61
CA LEU A 333 -0.69 3.58 24.77
C LEU A 333 -0.16 2.18 24.43
N LYS A 334 -0.26 1.23 25.37
CA LYS A 334 0.15 -0.16 25.17
C LYS A 334 -0.91 -0.97 24.42
N GLU A 335 -2.17 -0.60 24.56
CA GLU A 335 -3.32 -1.24 23.90
C GLU A 335 -3.66 -0.60 22.54
N PHE A 336 -2.86 0.36 22.07
CA PHE A 336 -3.11 1.05 20.81
C PHE A 336 -3.04 0.05 19.65
N LYS A 337 -4.07 0.00 18.81
CA LYS A 337 -4.19 -0.95 17.70
C LYS A 337 -4.06 -0.22 16.36
N LYS A 338 -3.35 -0.79 15.38
CA LYS A 338 -3.47 -0.31 14.00
C LYS A 338 -4.86 -0.65 13.48
N LEU A 339 -5.76 0.32 13.41
CA LEU A 339 -7.17 0.08 13.05
C LEU A 339 -7.35 -0.74 11.76
N ASN A 340 -6.55 -0.50 10.71
CA ASN A 340 -6.66 -1.29 9.48
C ASN A 340 -6.40 -2.79 9.74
N ALA A 341 -5.37 -3.13 10.52
CA ALA A 341 -5.03 -4.51 10.88
C ALA A 341 -6.05 -5.11 11.89
N TRP A 342 -6.55 -4.29 12.82
CA TRP A 342 -7.60 -4.70 13.74
C TRP A 342 -8.88 -5.14 13.03
N TRP A 343 -9.34 -4.36 12.05
CA TRP A 343 -10.55 -4.71 11.30
C TRP A 343 -10.34 -5.90 10.37
N ILE A 344 -9.12 -6.12 9.89
CA ILE A 344 -8.75 -7.37 9.19
C ILE A 344 -8.84 -8.55 10.15
N ALA A 345 -8.22 -8.45 11.32
CA ALA A 345 -8.28 -9.50 12.34
C ALA A 345 -9.74 -9.83 12.68
N LYS A 346 -10.57 -8.81 12.91
CA LYS A 346 -11.98 -8.97 13.26
C LYS A 346 -12.80 -9.65 12.16
N LEU A 347 -12.55 -9.29 10.90
CA LEU A 347 -13.21 -9.90 9.76
C LEU A 347 -12.78 -11.36 9.56
N TYR A 348 -11.50 -11.67 9.74
CA TYR A 348 -10.98 -13.04 9.66
C TYR A 348 -11.43 -13.93 10.83
N SER A 349 -11.66 -13.36 12.01
CA SER A 349 -12.21 -14.09 13.16
C SER A 349 -13.71 -14.41 13.04
N ASP A 350 -14.38 -13.97 11.97
CA ASP A 350 -15.81 -14.20 11.74
C ASP A 350 -16.06 -14.61 10.27
N ASN A 351 -16.06 -15.93 10.04
CA ASN A 351 -16.27 -16.49 8.70
C ASN A 351 -17.61 -16.06 8.08
N ASP A 352 -18.65 -15.81 8.89
CA ASP A 352 -19.93 -15.33 8.36
C ASP A 352 -19.78 -13.93 7.76
N LEU A 353 -19.06 -13.03 8.43
CA LEU A 353 -18.84 -11.67 7.92
C LEU A 353 -18.10 -11.70 6.57
N LEU A 354 -17.08 -12.55 6.44
CA LEU A 354 -16.31 -12.68 5.21
C LEU A 354 -17.15 -13.27 4.07
N ASN A 355 -17.99 -14.26 4.37
CA ASN A 355 -18.93 -14.84 3.40
C ASN A 355 -19.99 -13.82 2.97
N ILE A 356 -20.55 -13.04 3.91
CA ILE A 356 -21.52 -11.98 3.57
C ILE A 356 -20.87 -10.92 2.65
N LEU A 357 -19.62 -10.54 2.92
CA LEU A 357 -18.87 -9.61 2.07
C LEU A 357 -18.64 -10.19 0.67
N TYR A 358 -18.22 -11.45 0.59
CA TYR A 358 -18.07 -12.18 -0.68
C TYR A 358 -19.37 -12.21 -1.48
N ASP A 359 -20.48 -12.61 -0.84
CA ASP A 359 -21.79 -12.71 -1.49
C ASP A 359 -22.27 -11.36 -2.02
N ASP A 360 -22.03 -10.27 -1.30
CA ASP A 360 -22.45 -8.92 -1.72
C ASP A 360 -21.63 -8.43 -2.93
N ILE A 361 -20.33 -8.74 -2.97
CA ILE A 361 -19.45 -8.48 -4.13
C ILE A 361 -19.93 -9.26 -5.36
N VAL A 362 -20.15 -10.57 -5.21
CA VAL A 362 -20.61 -11.44 -6.31
C VAL A 362 -21.97 -10.99 -6.82
N LEU A 363 -22.93 -10.74 -5.93
CA LEU A 363 -24.26 -10.28 -6.27
C LEU A 363 -24.24 -8.92 -6.98
N CYS A 364 -23.38 -8.00 -6.55
CA CYS A 364 -23.19 -6.72 -7.24
C CYS A 364 -22.74 -6.93 -8.70
N ILE A 365 -21.70 -7.74 -8.90
CA ILE A 365 -21.14 -8.03 -10.23
C ILE A 365 -22.17 -8.73 -11.11
N GLU A 366 -22.86 -9.75 -10.58
CA GLU A 366 -23.86 -10.52 -11.33
C GLU A 366 -25.08 -9.66 -11.75
N ASN A 367 -25.52 -8.74 -10.89
CA ASN A 367 -26.65 -7.85 -11.19
C ASN A 367 -26.33 -6.80 -12.27
N HIS A 368 -25.06 -6.39 -12.41
CA HIS A 368 -24.66 -5.43 -13.46
C HIS A 368 -24.73 -6.02 -14.87
N SER A 369 -24.80 -7.34 -15.03
CA SER A 369 -24.73 -8.00 -16.34
C SER A 369 -25.61 -9.24 -16.45
N VAL A 370 -26.92 -9.08 -16.18
CA VAL A 370 -27.94 -10.16 -16.19
C VAL A 370 -27.91 -11.05 -17.44
N LYS A 371 -27.41 -10.56 -18.59
CA LYS A 371 -27.36 -11.31 -19.86
C LYS A 371 -26.07 -12.10 -20.13
N LYS A 372 -25.00 -11.97 -19.32
CA LYS A 372 -23.65 -12.48 -19.69
C LYS A 372 -23.17 -13.73 -18.93
N TYR A 373 -23.83 -14.13 -17.84
CA TYR A 373 -23.28 -15.17 -16.94
C TYR A 373 -23.84 -16.57 -17.10
N SER A 374 -24.95 -16.76 -17.83
CA SER A 374 -25.40 -18.12 -18.13
C SER A 374 -24.36 -18.76 -19.06
N ASN A 375 -23.45 -19.56 -18.49
CA ASN A 375 -22.31 -20.24 -19.13
C ASN A 375 -20.95 -19.52 -19.17
N ASP A 376 -20.67 -18.54 -18.30
CA ASP A 376 -19.29 -18.00 -18.19
C ASP A 376 -18.41 -18.91 -17.30
N VAL A 377 -17.68 -19.81 -17.96
CA VAL A 377 -16.78 -20.77 -17.32
C VAL A 377 -15.70 -20.08 -16.48
N VAL A 378 -15.16 -18.94 -16.93
CA VAL A 378 -14.08 -18.23 -16.21
C VAL A 378 -14.63 -17.65 -14.91
N TRP A 379 -15.83 -17.04 -14.96
CA TRP A 379 -16.47 -16.50 -13.76
C TRP A 379 -16.79 -17.58 -12.73
N ASP A 380 -17.34 -18.72 -13.16
CA ASP A 380 -17.65 -19.83 -12.26
C ASP A 380 -16.39 -20.46 -11.65
N GLU A 381 -15.32 -20.60 -12.43
CA GLU A 381 -14.00 -21.02 -11.94
C GLU A 381 -13.46 -20.03 -10.89
N LEU A 382 -13.51 -18.73 -11.16
CA LEU A 382 -13.03 -17.71 -10.22
C LEU A 382 -13.81 -17.72 -8.91
N LYS A 383 -15.14 -17.83 -8.94
CA LYS A 383 -15.97 -17.98 -7.73
C LYS A 383 -15.57 -19.21 -6.91
N ASN A 384 -15.40 -20.36 -7.57
CA ASN A 384 -14.99 -21.62 -6.91
C ASN A 384 -13.57 -21.54 -6.32
N ILE A 385 -12.67 -20.81 -6.98
CA ILE A 385 -11.27 -20.68 -6.56
C ILE A 385 -11.09 -19.62 -5.48
N ASN A 386 -11.86 -18.53 -5.48
CA ASN A 386 -11.67 -17.42 -4.55
C ASN A 386 -11.75 -17.86 -3.08
N SER A 387 -12.65 -18.79 -2.75
CA SER A 387 -12.76 -19.37 -1.40
C SER A 387 -11.52 -20.17 -0.98
N LYS A 388 -10.76 -20.72 -1.93
CA LYS A 388 -9.52 -21.48 -1.69
C LYS A 388 -8.27 -20.60 -1.63
N LEU A 389 -8.33 -19.38 -2.18
CA LEU A 389 -7.25 -18.40 -2.05
C LEU A 389 -7.13 -17.88 -0.62
N LEU A 390 -8.26 -17.85 0.09
CA LEU A 390 -8.31 -17.47 1.49
C LEU A 390 -7.58 -18.52 2.33
N SER A 391 -6.62 -18.07 3.14
CA SER A 391 -6.00 -18.91 4.16
C SER A 391 -6.97 -19.11 5.32
N PHE A 392 -7.82 -20.13 5.21
CA PHE A 392 -8.65 -20.61 6.32
C PHE A 392 -7.95 -21.74 7.09
N GLY A 393 -8.55 -22.10 8.24
CA GLY A 393 -8.10 -23.21 9.06
C GLY A 393 -6.79 -22.92 9.79
N ASP A 394 -5.99 -23.96 9.96
CA ASP A 394 -4.75 -23.84 10.74
C ASP A 394 -3.65 -23.17 9.91
N LEU A 395 -3.40 -21.88 10.15
CA LEU A 395 -2.40 -21.08 9.44
C LEU A 395 -0.96 -21.60 9.64
N SER A 396 -0.70 -22.37 10.70
CA SER A 396 0.62 -22.95 11.00
C SER A 396 0.98 -24.12 10.08
N LYS A 397 0.01 -24.65 9.33
CA LYS A 397 0.20 -25.80 8.43
C LYS A 397 0.35 -25.35 6.99
N SER A 398 1.31 -25.96 6.30
CA SER A 398 1.33 -25.95 4.84
C SER A 398 0.20 -26.83 4.32
N GLU A 399 -0.52 -26.33 3.32
CA GLU A 399 -1.66 -27.00 2.71
C GLU A 399 -1.61 -26.84 1.20
N GLN A 400 -1.98 -27.91 0.50
CA GLN A 400 -2.04 -27.94 -0.95
C GLN A 400 -3.42 -28.45 -1.40
N SER A 401 -4.09 -27.69 -2.27
CA SER A 401 -5.33 -28.14 -2.87
C SER A 401 -5.10 -29.29 -3.86
N PRO A 402 -6.12 -30.13 -4.13
CA PRO A 402 -6.11 -30.98 -5.32
C PRO A 402 -5.82 -30.18 -6.58
N ILE A 403 -5.26 -30.82 -7.60
CA ILE A 403 -5.03 -30.21 -8.90
C ILE A 403 -6.38 -29.90 -9.56
N ILE A 404 -6.53 -28.68 -10.05
CA ILE A 404 -7.73 -28.15 -10.70
C ILE A 404 -7.36 -27.82 -12.15
N SER A 405 -8.17 -28.27 -13.10
CA SER A 405 -8.08 -27.84 -14.49
C SER A 405 -8.94 -26.59 -14.68
N VAL A 406 -8.37 -25.54 -15.25
CA VAL A 406 -9.02 -24.23 -15.43
C VAL A 406 -8.71 -23.62 -16.78
N HIS A 407 -9.51 -22.63 -17.18
CA HIS A 407 -9.23 -21.82 -18.35
C HIS A 407 -7.99 -20.93 -18.12
N GLY A 408 -7.17 -20.68 -19.16
CA GLY A 408 -5.96 -19.87 -19.03
C GLY A 408 -6.21 -18.42 -18.62
N LYS A 409 -7.32 -17.83 -19.08
CA LYS A 409 -7.87 -16.56 -18.55
C LYS A 409 -8.05 -16.55 -17.03
N THR A 410 -8.51 -17.65 -16.43
CA THR A 410 -8.65 -17.75 -14.97
C THR A 410 -7.31 -17.57 -14.29
N ILE A 411 -6.23 -18.15 -14.84
CA ILE A 411 -4.86 -17.96 -14.31
C ILE A 411 -4.44 -16.50 -14.37
N TYR A 412 -4.70 -15.84 -15.48
CA TYR A 412 -4.39 -14.42 -15.63
C TYR A 412 -5.06 -13.56 -14.54
N TYR A 413 -6.32 -13.84 -14.19
CA TYR A 413 -7.00 -13.13 -13.10
C TYR A 413 -6.45 -13.47 -11.70
N LEU A 414 -5.96 -14.70 -11.51
CA LEU A 414 -5.40 -15.17 -10.24
C LEU A 414 -4.00 -14.61 -9.96
N ASN A 415 -3.10 -14.59 -10.95
CA ASN A 415 -1.68 -14.25 -10.75
C ASN A 415 -1.16 -13.11 -11.64
N GLY A 416 -1.99 -12.54 -12.52
CA GLY A 416 -1.63 -11.44 -13.41
C GLY A 416 -0.77 -11.83 -14.62
N ASP A 417 -0.49 -13.12 -14.84
CA ASP A 417 0.40 -13.58 -15.90
C ASP A 417 -0.33 -13.74 -17.25
N SER A 418 -0.13 -12.75 -18.11
CA SER A 418 -0.77 -12.68 -19.44
C SER A 418 -0.38 -13.82 -20.38
N ARG A 419 0.72 -14.54 -20.11
CA ARG A 419 1.19 -15.67 -20.95
C ARG A 419 0.23 -16.85 -20.98
N TYR A 420 -0.72 -16.91 -20.04
CA TYR A 420 -1.69 -18.00 -19.94
C TYR A 420 -3.02 -17.68 -20.60
N VAL A 421 -3.32 -16.44 -20.96
CA VAL A 421 -4.67 -15.99 -21.40
C VAL A 421 -5.26 -16.87 -22.52
N ASP A 422 -4.44 -17.21 -23.52
CA ASP A 422 -4.87 -17.98 -24.70
C ASP A 422 -4.76 -19.50 -24.54
N LYS A 423 -4.37 -20.00 -23.35
CA LYS A 423 -4.23 -21.43 -23.08
C LYS A 423 -5.54 -22.03 -22.55
N LEU A 424 -5.77 -23.29 -22.91
CA LEU A 424 -6.91 -24.08 -22.43
C LEU A 424 -6.44 -25.19 -21.50
N ASN A 425 -7.29 -25.57 -20.54
CA ASN A 425 -7.05 -26.69 -19.62
C ASN A 425 -5.73 -26.59 -18.84
N MET A 426 -5.44 -25.41 -18.31
CA MET A 426 -4.29 -25.18 -17.44
C MET A 426 -4.50 -25.92 -16.12
N LYS A 427 -3.46 -26.61 -15.65
CA LYS A 427 -3.49 -27.28 -14.36
C LYS A 427 -2.88 -26.39 -13.29
N ILE A 428 -3.62 -26.19 -12.21
CA ILE A 428 -3.14 -25.46 -11.04
C ILE A 428 -3.38 -26.23 -9.76
N TYR A 429 -2.66 -25.83 -8.75
CA TYR A 429 -3.04 -26.07 -7.36
C TYR A 429 -2.79 -24.79 -6.55
N ILE A 430 -3.53 -24.67 -5.46
CA ILE A 430 -3.42 -23.55 -4.53
C ILE A 430 -2.67 -24.04 -3.31
N ASN A 431 -1.69 -23.27 -2.85
CA ASN A 431 -0.75 -23.72 -1.85
C ASN A 431 -0.45 -22.63 -0.82
N ARG A 432 -0.48 -23.00 0.46
CA ARG A 432 0.22 -22.26 1.52
C ARG A 432 1.64 -22.79 1.62
N ASP A 433 2.60 -21.96 1.23
CA ASP A 433 4.01 -22.36 1.30
C ASP A 433 4.50 -22.50 2.74
N ASN A 434 5.60 -23.24 2.90
CA ASN A 434 6.20 -23.54 4.20
C ASN A 434 6.70 -22.28 4.92
N GLU A 435 7.14 -21.25 4.21
CA GLU A 435 7.65 -20.02 4.83
C GLU A 435 6.49 -19.25 5.49
N SER A 436 5.35 -19.16 4.80
CA SER A 436 4.12 -18.60 5.32
C SER A 436 3.61 -19.38 6.52
N ALA A 437 3.58 -20.71 6.44
CA ALA A 437 3.17 -21.57 7.56
C ALA A 437 4.07 -21.39 8.79
N GLN A 438 5.40 -21.40 8.62
CA GLN A 438 6.37 -21.18 9.69
C GLN A 438 6.26 -19.78 10.31
N TRP A 439 5.94 -18.76 9.51
CA TRP A 439 5.67 -17.42 10.03
C TRP A 439 4.47 -17.44 10.99
N TRP A 440 3.36 -18.04 10.58
CA TRP A 440 2.18 -18.13 11.42
C TRP A 440 2.41 -18.99 12.66
N ASP A 441 3.06 -20.14 12.52
CA ASP A 441 3.45 -21.01 13.64
C ASP A 441 4.23 -20.23 14.71
N TYR A 442 5.22 -19.44 14.30
CA TYR A 442 6.03 -18.62 15.19
C TYR A 442 5.24 -17.53 15.95
N TYR A 443 4.21 -16.94 15.34
CA TYR A 443 3.46 -15.84 15.97
C TYR A 443 2.17 -16.29 16.67
N LEU A 444 1.63 -17.45 16.30
CA LEU A 444 0.43 -18.04 16.88
C LEU A 444 0.76 -19.15 17.89
N ASP A 445 2.05 -19.43 18.12
CA ASP A 445 2.54 -20.46 19.04
C ASP A 445 1.99 -21.87 18.72
N GLY A 446 1.83 -22.17 17.43
CA GLY A 446 1.29 -23.46 16.94
C GLY A 446 -0.22 -23.65 17.12
N GLU A 447 -0.95 -22.62 17.57
CA GLU A 447 -2.42 -22.65 17.67
C GLU A 447 -3.09 -22.12 16.39
N SER A 448 -4.34 -22.54 16.16
CA SER A 448 -5.17 -21.99 15.09
C SER A 448 -5.53 -20.54 15.39
N TYR A 449 -5.64 -19.69 14.35
CA TYR A 449 -6.05 -18.30 14.53
C TYR A 449 -7.47 -18.16 15.13
N SER A 450 -8.31 -19.19 15.03
CA SER A 450 -9.62 -19.26 15.66
C SER A 450 -9.55 -19.45 17.18
N ASP A 451 -8.44 -20.00 17.67
CA ASP A 451 -8.29 -20.49 19.04
C ASP A 451 -7.44 -19.52 19.88
N VAL A 452 -6.58 -18.71 19.23
CA VAL A 452 -5.81 -17.66 19.90
C VAL A 452 -6.64 -16.41 20.20
N PRO A 453 -6.27 -15.63 21.24
CA PRO A 453 -6.84 -14.31 21.44
C PRO A 453 -6.63 -13.39 20.22
N ILE A 454 -7.68 -12.67 19.80
CA ILE A 454 -7.63 -11.76 18.64
C ILE A 454 -6.48 -10.73 18.71
N ASN A 455 -6.04 -10.34 19.92
CA ASN A 455 -4.90 -9.43 20.09
C ASN A 455 -3.56 -10.07 19.66
N GLN A 456 -3.39 -11.38 19.83
CA GLN A 456 -2.22 -12.12 19.35
C GLN A 456 -2.23 -12.17 17.82
N PHE A 457 -3.38 -12.50 17.22
CA PHE A 457 -3.54 -12.47 15.76
C PHE A 457 -3.32 -11.06 15.17
N LEU A 458 -3.85 -10.03 15.82
CA LEU A 458 -3.56 -8.63 15.48
C LEU A 458 -2.04 -8.35 15.50
N SER A 459 -1.33 -8.76 16.56
CA SER A 459 0.12 -8.53 16.65
C SER A 459 0.87 -9.20 15.50
N ALA A 460 0.49 -10.42 15.11
CA ALA A 460 1.05 -11.12 13.97
C ALA A 460 0.82 -10.36 12.64
N LEU A 461 -0.40 -9.83 12.44
CA LEU A 461 -0.73 -9.00 11.28
C LEU A 461 0.11 -7.71 11.24
N GLU A 462 0.24 -7.02 12.37
CA GLU A 462 1.01 -5.76 12.48
C GLU A 462 2.51 -5.92 12.20
N LYS A 463 3.04 -7.14 12.38
CA LYS A 463 4.44 -7.52 12.12
C LYS A 463 4.70 -8.03 10.69
N GLY A 464 3.69 -8.06 9.82
CA GLY A 464 3.84 -8.45 8.42
C GLY A 464 2.90 -9.57 7.96
N GLY A 465 2.11 -10.15 8.87
CA GLY A 465 1.19 -11.24 8.57
C GLY A 465 0.14 -10.91 7.50
N SER A 466 -0.22 -9.64 7.29
CA SER A 466 -1.22 -9.27 6.26
C SER A 466 -0.84 -9.73 4.85
N SER A 467 0.45 -9.75 4.51
CA SER A 467 0.95 -10.25 3.22
C SER A 467 0.88 -11.77 3.06
N ARG A 468 0.60 -12.48 4.16
CA ARG A 468 0.61 -13.95 4.27
C ARG A 468 -0.79 -14.54 4.53
N LEU A 469 -1.83 -13.72 4.33
CA LEU A 469 -3.23 -14.15 4.47
C LEU A 469 -3.80 -14.82 3.21
N LEU A 470 -3.06 -14.78 2.10
CA LEU A 470 -3.44 -15.42 0.85
C LEU A 470 -2.56 -16.62 0.54
N ASN A 471 -3.20 -17.67 0.03
CA ASN A 471 -2.51 -18.80 -0.58
C ASN A 471 -1.98 -18.42 -1.97
N SER A 472 -0.86 -19.03 -2.35
CA SER A 472 -0.27 -18.85 -3.68
C SER A 472 -0.91 -19.78 -4.71
N VAL A 473 -0.98 -19.32 -5.96
CA VAL A 473 -1.43 -20.14 -7.10
C VAL A 473 -0.21 -20.67 -7.84
N VAL A 474 -0.09 -21.99 -7.93
CA VAL A 474 0.99 -22.65 -8.68
C VAL A 474 0.44 -23.26 -9.95
N VAL A 475 1.06 -22.91 -11.07
CA VAL A 475 0.78 -23.50 -12.39
C VAL A 475 1.72 -24.68 -12.59
N GLN A 476 1.15 -25.85 -12.93
CA GLN A 476 1.89 -27.10 -13.10
C GLN A 476 2.47 -27.27 -14.50
#